data_AF-A0A0C3GNM6-F1
#
_entry.id   AF-A0A0C3GNM6-F1
#
_cell.length_a   1.000
_cell.length_b   1.000
_cell.length_c   1.000
_cell.angle_alpha   90.00
_cell.angle_beta   90.00
_cell.angle_gamma   90.00
#
_symmetry.space_group_name_H-M   'P 1'
#
loop_
_entity.id
_entity.type
_entity.pdbx_description
1 polymer ?
#
loop_
_entity_poly.entity_id
_entity_poly.type
_entity_poly.pdbx_seq_one_letter_code
_entity_poly.pdbx_strand_id
1 'polypeptide(L)'
;MLKSTFALFLAVCLPLGSATTYQAALIDFCEDSGCSDADNGIVLSLPDGICFSLEAQGIYIQEFLGDCTFLKVWTSDSCTGSESADLGTPGKCWDVSTRNSFQIYC
;
A
#
# COMPACT_ATOMS: atom_id res chain seq x y z
N MET A 1 -30.31 26.18 -52.42
CA MET A 1 -30.45 24.83 -51.84
C MET A 1 -29.07 24.35 -51.45
N LEU A 2 -28.66 24.49 -50.18
CA LEU A 2 -27.36 24.01 -49.70
C LEU A 2 -27.62 22.98 -48.59
N LYS A 3 -27.43 21.71 -48.94
CA LYS A 3 -27.40 20.59 -48.00
C LYS A 3 -26.08 20.66 -47.25
N SER A 4 -26.10 20.85 -45.93
CA SER A 4 -24.93 20.65 -45.08
C SER A 4 -25.36 19.92 -43.83
N THR A 5 -25.26 18.60 -43.89
CA THR A 5 -25.50 17.69 -42.78
C THR A 5 -24.29 17.76 -41.85
N PHE A 6 -24.42 18.48 -40.74
CA PHE A 6 -23.44 18.45 -39.65
C PHE A 6 -23.74 17.26 -38.74
N ALA A 7 -22.98 16.17 -38.91
CA ALA A 7 -22.86 15.13 -37.90
C ALA A 7 -21.62 15.47 -37.05
N LEU A 8 -21.82 15.90 -35.80
CA LEU A 8 -20.73 16.04 -34.85
C LEU A 8 -20.92 14.99 -33.75
N PHE A 9 -20.03 13.99 -33.77
CA PHE A 9 -19.83 13.01 -32.71
C PHE A 9 -19.48 13.75 -31.42
N LEU A 10 -20.30 13.61 -30.37
CA LEU A 10 -19.89 14.01 -29.03
C LEU A 10 -19.42 12.77 -28.28
N ALA A 11 -18.17 12.87 -27.82
CA ALA A 11 -17.37 11.81 -27.24
C ALA A 11 -18.05 11.17 -26.03
N VAL A 12 -18.03 9.83 -26.02
CA VAL A 12 -18.28 9.03 -24.82
C VAL A 12 -17.14 9.33 -23.84
N CYS A 13 -17.41 10.11 -22.80
CA CYS A 13 -16.53 10.22 -21.64
C CYS A 13 -16.53 8.88 -20.91
N LEU A 14 -15.68 7.95 -21.33
CA LEU A 14 -15.31 6.81 -20.50
C LEU A 14 -14.55 7.37 -19.29
N PRO A 15 -14.99 7.11 -18.05
CA PRO A 15 -14.17 7.43 -16.90
C PRO A 15 -12.90 6.58 -17.04
N LEU A 16 -11.74 7.24 -17.14
CA LEU A 16 -10.47 6.58 -16.91
C LEU A 16 -10.54 6.05 -15.47
N GLY A 17 -10.89 4.78 -15.30
CA GLY A 17 -10.66 4.09 -14.04
C GLY A 17 -9.17 4.13 -13.81
N SER A 18 -8.73 4.77 -12.73
CA SER A 18 -7.34 4.72 -12.29
C SER A 18 -6.92 3.26 -12.24
N ALA A 19 -5.93 2.90 -13.06
CA ALA A 19 -5.35 1.57 -13.02
C ALA A 19 -4.63 1.45 -11.69
N THR A 20 -5.19 0.68 -10.75
CA THR A 20 -4.50 0.32 -9.52
C THR A 20 -3.29 -0.51 -9.91
N THR A 21 -2.10 0.04 -9.67
CA THR A 21 -0.85 -0.70 -9.78
C THR A 21 -0.72 -1.60 -8.57
N TYR A 22 -0.44 -2.88 -8.82
CA TYR A 22 -0.18 -3.86 -7.77
C TYR A 22 1.31 -4.19 -7.81
N GLN A 23 1.95 -4.16 -6.65
CA GLN A 23 3.35 -4.58 -6.48
C GLN A 23 3.44 -5.79 -5.57
N ALA A 24 4.42 -6.66 -5.80
CA ALA A 24 4.64 -7.82 -4.95
C ALA A 24 5.65 -7.45 -3.85
N ALA A 25 5.24 -7.61 -2.59
CA ALA A 25 6.13 -7.49 -1.45
C ALA A 25 6.00 -8.70 -0.54
N LEU A 26 7.09 -9.00 0.17
CA LEU A 26 7.06 -9.91 1.30
C LEU A 26 6.93 -9.06 2.57
N ILE A 27 5.89 -9.34 3.33
CA ILE A 27 5.71 -8.80 4.68
C ILE A 27 5.98 -9.93 5.65
N ASP A 28 6.93 -9.72 6.53
CA ASP A 28 7.27 -10.67 7.58
C ASP A 28 6.98 -10.06 8.95
N PHE A 29 6.54 -10.90 9.88
CA PHE A 29 6.20 -10.48 11.24
C PHE A 29 7.35 -10.87 12.14
N CYS A 30 7.98 -9.88 12.75
CA CYS A 30 9.15 -10.05 13.58
C CYS A 30 8.74 -9.98 15.05
N GLU A 31 9.07 -11.00 15.83
CA GLU A 31 8.85 -11.01 17.27
C GLU A 31 10.01 -10.35 18.07
N ASP A 32 11.13 -9.91 17.44
CA ASP A 32 12.31 -9.47 18.23
C ASP A 32 13.48 -8.67 17.52
N SER A 33 14.45 -8.30 18.36
CA SER A 33 15.59 -7.35 18.39
C SER A 33 16.68 -7.39 17.31
N GLY A 34 16.28 -7.22 16.05
CA GLY A 34 17.21 -6.72 15.01
C GLY A 34 16.94 -7.22 13.60
N CYS A 35 15.91 -8.04 13.44
CA CYS A 35 15.39 -8.54 12.16
C CYS A 35 16.27 -9.46 11.34
N SER A 36 16.53 -10.62 11.92
CA SER A 36 17.04 -11.78 11.19
C SER A 36 15.89 -12.74 10.87
N ASP A 37 15.52 -12.72 9.58
CA ASP A 37 15.17 -13.87 8.73
C ASP A 37 13.86 -14.65 8.99
N ALA A 38 12.76 -14.17 8.38
CA ALA A 38 12.13 -14.73 7.17
C ALA A 38 11.44 -16.10 7.22
N ASP A 39 11.14 -16.68 8.38
CA ASP A 39 10.49 -18.01 8.41
C ASP A 39 8.95 -17.98 8.41
N ASN A 40 8.28 -16.82 8.49
CA ASN A 40 6.80 -16.73 8.48
C ASN A 40 6.22 -15.65 7.54
N GLY A 41 7.00 -15.16 6.57
CA GLY A 41 6.59 -14.06 5.70
C GLY A 41 5.43 -14.40 4.75
N ILE A 42 4.55 -13.43 4.52
CA ILE A 42 3.44 -13.51 3.56
C ILE A 42 3.80 -12.67 2.33
N VAL A 43 3.74 -13.29 1.15
CA VAL A 43 3.83 -12.55 -0.11
C VAL A 43 2.47 -11.94 -0.41
N LEU A 44 2.41 -10.62 -0.53
CA LEU A 44 1.21 -9.87 -0.81
C LEU A 44 1.37 -9.08 -2.11
N SER A 45 0.33 -9.11 -2.94
CA SER A 45 0.13 -8.10 -3.97
C SER A 45 -0.47 -6.87 -3.30
N LEU A 46 0.35 -5.85 -3.11
CA LEU A 46 0.01 -4.60 -2.47
C LEU A 46 -0.50 -3.61 -3.52
N PRO A 47 -1.81 -3.34 -3.56
CA PRO A 47 -2.30 -2.10 -4.14
C PRO A 47 -1.84 -0.91 -3.30
N ASP A 48 -1.45 0.17 -3.97
CA ASP A 48 -1.04 1.43 -3.35
C ASP A 48 -2.07 1.91 -2.31
N GLY A 49 -1.59 2.23 -1.10
CA GLY A 49 -2.39 2.88 -0.06
C GLY A 49 -3.49 2.04 0.57
N ILE A 50 -3.52 0.71 0.39
CA ILE A 50 -4.48 -0.15 1.10
C ILE A 50 -4.07 -0.40 2.55
N CYS A 51 -5.08 -0.40 3.43
CA CYS A 51 -4.93 -0.56 4.88
C CYS A 51 -4.93 -2.03 5.29
N PHE A 52 -3.96 -2.39 6.12
CA PHE A 52 -3.80 -3.73 6.71
C PHE A 52 -3.84 -3.62 8.22
N SER A 53 -4.56 -4.54 8.87
CA SER A 53 -4.66 -4.63 10.34
C SER A 53 -3.63 -5.62 10.88
N LEU A 54 -3.08 -5.32 12.05
CA LEU A 54 -2.03 -6.09 12.71
C LEU A 54 -2.48 -6.47 14.12
N GLU A 55 -2.12 -7.68 14.55
CA GLU A 55 -2.16 -8.07 15.96
C GLU A 55 -0.78 -7.77 16.59
N ALA A 56 -0.55 -6.52 17.01
CA ALA A 56 0.55 -6.05 17.87
C ALA A 56 1.91 -6.78 17.76
N GLN A 57 2.54 -6.78 16.59
CA GLN A 57 3.85 -7.40 16.31
C GLN A 57 4.76 -6.46 15.52
N GLY A 58 6.07 -6.68 15.56
CA GLY A 58 7.01 -6.02 14.66
C GLY A 58 6.82 -6.49 13.22
N ILE A 59 7.13 -5.65 12.24
CA ILE A 59 7.04 -5.99 10.82
C ILE A 59 8.32 -5.64 10.06
N TYR A 60 8.70 -6.52 9.14
CA TYR A 60 9.70 -6.31 8.11
C TYR A 60 9.01 -6.30 6.75
N ILE A 61 9.37 -5.34 5.90
CA ILE A 61 8.82 -5.24 4.54
C ILE A 61 9.98 -5.27 3.57
N GLN A 62 10.00 -6.29 2.73
CA GLN A 62 10.94 -6.42 1.62
C GLN A 62 10.20 -6.39 0.29
N GLU A 63 10.66 -5.51 -0.58
CA GLU A 63 10.16 -5.44 -1.95
C GLU A 63 10.68 -6.60 -2.79
N PHE A 64 9.76 -7.24 -3.53
CA PHE A 64 10.10 -8.27 -4.52
C PHE A 64 10.05 -7.70 -5.94
N LEU A 65 9.18 -6.70 -6.20
CA LEU A 65 9.04 -5.95 -7.46
C LEU A 65 8.41 -4.57 -7.16
N GLY A 66 8.91 -3.47 -7.75
CA GLY A 66 8.35 -2.12 -7.59
C GLY A 66 9.36 -1.06 -7.14
N ASP A 67 8.85 0.09 -6.66
CA ASP A 67 9.60 1.13 -5.93
C ASP A 67 8.94 1.53 -4.59
N CYS A 68 8.20 0.62 -3.94
CA CYS A 68 7.45 0.89 -2.71
C CYS A 68 8.29 1.74 -1.76
N THR A 69 7.87 2.97 -1.51
CA THR A 69 8.77 4.00 -0.97
C THR A 69 8.46 4.34 0.49
N PHE A 70 7.22 4.11 0.93
CA PHE A 70 6.76 4.57 2.24
C PHE A 70 5.87 3.57 2.97
N LEU A 71 6.11 3.41 4.27
CA LEU A 71 5.21 2.75 5.22
C LEU A 71 4.62 3.77 6.19
N LYS A 72 3.30 3.83 6.30
CA LYS A 72 2.58 4.60 7.33
C LYS A 72 1.89 3.66 8.30
N VAL A 73 1.86 4.01 9.58
CA VAL A 73 1.27 3.19 10.67
C VAL A 73 0.34 4.02 11.56
N TRP A 74 -0.67 3.37 12.14
CA TRP A 74 -1.70 4.00 12.98
C TRP A 74 -1.87 3.28 14.32
N THR A 75 -2.21 4.03 15.38
CA THR A 75 -2.49 3.42 16.71
C THR A 75 -3.81 2.63 16.72
N SER A 76 -4.75 2.97 15.84
CA SER A 76 -6.01 2.24 15.66
C SER A 76 -5.86 1.00 14.78
N ASP A 77 -6.84 0.10 14.89
CA ASP A 77 -7.06 -1.08 14.04
C ASP A 77 -7.43 -0.73 12.58
N SER A 78 -7.57 0.56 12.30
CA SER A 78 -7.90 1.15 11.01
C SER A 78 -6.97 2.31 10.69
N CYS A 79 -6.81 2.60 9.41
CA CYS A 79 -6.02 3.74 8.91
C CYS A 79 -6.78 5.07 8.99
N THR A 80 -7.81 5.13 9.85
CA THR A 80 -8.62 6.31 10.10
C THR A 80 -8.35 6.80 11.51
N GLY A 81 -7.47 7.80 11.65
CA GLY A 81 -7.11 8.34 12.94
C GLY A 81 -6.11 9.49 12.81
N SER A 82 -6.10 10.39 13.79
CA SER A 82 -5.13 11.50 13.85
C SER A 82 -3.74 11.06 14.26
N GLU A 83 -3.62 9.89 14.89
CA GLU A 83 -2.35 9.37 15.41
C GLU A 83 -1.73 8.37 14.43
N SER A 84 -0.90 8.89 13.53
CA SER A 84 -0.12 8.11 12.58
C SER A 84 1.37 8.45 12.64
N ALA A 85 2.20 7.59 12.08
CA ALA A 85 3.62 7.86 11.86
C ALA A 85 4.07 7.31 10.50
N ASP A 86 4.92 8.06 9.82
CA ASP A 86 5.63 7.58 8.63
C ASP A 86 6.94 6.93 9.08
N LEU A 87 7.10 5.65 8.76
CA LEU A 87 8.28 4.89 9.12
C LEU A 87 9.36 4.96 8.02
N GLY A 88 9.01 5.38 6.81
CA GLY A 88 9.97 5.58 5.72
C GLY A 88 10.07 4.37 4.80
N THR A 89 11.27 4.07 4.29
CA THR A 89 11.48 3.13 3.18
C THR A 89 11.48 1.65 3.60
N PRO A 90 11.07 0.73 2.71
CA PRO A 90 11.23 -0.72 2.88
C PRO A 90 12.70 -1.17 3.02
N GLY A 91 12.89 -2.46 3.28
CA GLY A 91 14.19 -3.05 3.60
C GLY A 91 14.66 -2.74 5.02
N LYS A 92 13.71 -2.35 5.89
CA LYS A 92 13.92 -2.06 7.30
C LYS A 92 12.86 -2.75 8.14
N CYS A 93 13.23 -2.94 9.38
CA CYS A 93 12.34 -3.44 10.39
C CYS A 93 11.78 -2.37 11.27
N TRP A 94 10.51 -2.57 11.58
CA TRP A 94 9.74 -1.66 12.38
C TRP A 94 9.05 -2.44 13.48
N ASP A 95 9.43 -2.17 14.72
CA ASP A 95 8.59 -2.55 15.85
C ASP A 95 7.37 -1.61 15.84
N VAL A 96 6.25 -2.17 15.43
CA VAL A 96 4.97 -1.48 15.36
C VAL A 96 4.00 -2.04 16.39
N SER A 97 4.47 -2.71 17.44
CA SER A 97 3.64 -3.31 18.51
C SER A 97 2.66 -2.34 19.19
N THR A 98 2.91 -1.03 19.12
CA THR A 98 2.02 0.04 19.62
C THR A 98 1.04 0.58 18.55
N ARG A 99 1.09 0.03 17.34
CA ARG A 99 0.33 0.44 16.15
C ARG A 99 -0.41 -0.79 15.60
N ASN A 100 -1.72 -0.65 15.39
CA ASN A 100 -2.57 -1.79 15.06
C ASN A 100 -2.94 -1.85 13.56
N SER A 101 -2.49 -0.91 12.75
CA SER A 101 -2.69 -0.95 11.29
C SER A 101 -1.64 -0.17 10.51
N PHE A 102 -1.50 -0.46 9.21
CA PHE A 102 -0.53 0.16 8.31
C PHE A 102 -0.99 0.24 6.85
N GLN A 103 -0.31 1.08 6.06
CA GLN A 103 -0.45 1.25 4.61
C GLN A 103 0.93 1.37 4.01
N ILE A 104 1.10 0.74 2.85
CA ILE A 104 2.32 0.84 2.05
C ILE A 104 1.98 1.65 0.81
N TYR A 105 2.87 2.59 0.47
CA TYR A 105 2.77 3.35 -0.76
C TYR A 105 3.79 2.89 -1.78
N CYS A 106 3.27 2.51 -2.94
CA CYS A 106 3.99 2.13 -4.16
C CYS A 106 3.30 2.91 -5.30
#